data_AF-A0A4R4LJ02-F1
#
_entry.id   AF-A0A4R4LJ02-F1
#
_cell.length_a   1.000
_cell.length_b   1.000
_cell.length_c   1.000
_cell.angle_alpha   90.00
_cell.angle_beta   90.00
_cell.angle_gamma   90.00
#
_symmetry.space_group_name_H-M   'P 1'
#
loop_
_entity.id
_entity.type
_entity.pdbx_description
1 polymer ?
#
loop_
_entity_poly.entity_id
_entity_poly.type
_entity_poly.pdbx_seq_one_letter_code
_entity_poly.pdbx_strand_id
1 'polypeptide(L)'
;MGVCVSWTNSQLKGDFYVNSWGGNAQHYGTARVYINYNGDLKYKYTVVTDHLGQYPLATHSTSGDGYGYTLVDTFNQNGSSIGGGSSPFQYFR
;
A
#
# COMPACT_ATOMS: atom_id res chain seq x y z
N MET A 1 -1.24 9.83 3.09
CA MET A 1 -1.66 8.67 2.28
C MET A 1 -2.54 7.84 3.17
N GLY A 2 -3.72 7.44 2.70
CA GLY A 2 -4.55 6.49 3.42
C GLY A 2 -4.04 5.13 3.02
N VAL A 3 -2.95 4.69 3.63
CA VAL A 3 -2.52 3.30 3.49
C VAL A 3 -3.03 2.61 4.74
N CYS A 4 -3.90 1.62 4.57
CA CYS A 4 -4.29 0.76 5.67
C CYS A 4 -3.91 -0.68 5.38
N VAL A 5 -3.75 -1.42 6.47
CA VAL A 5 -3.60 -2.86 6.43
C VAL A 5 -4.62 -3.40 7.41
N SER A 6 -5.26 -4.47 7.03
CA SER A 6 -6.09 -5.26 7.92
C SER A 6 -5.67 -6.72 7.81
N TRP A 7 -5.95 -7.50 8.83
CA TRP A 7 -5.73 -8.93 8.82
C TRP A 7 -7.06 -9.66 9.02
N THR A 8 -7.29 -10.72 8.25
CA THR A 8 -8.49 -11.56 8.38
C THR A 8 -8.19 -12.96 7.90
N ASN A 9 -8.58 -13.99 8.67
CA ASN A 9 -8.58 -15.41 8.27
C ASN A 9 -7.28 -15.82 7.53
N SER A 10 -6.13 -15.62 8.18
CA SER A 10 -4.81 -15.97 7.64
C SER A 10 -4.37 -15.13 6.42
N GLN A 11 -4.90 -13.92 6.25
CA GLN A 11 -4.53 -13.03 5.15
C GLN A 11 -4.34 -11.58 5.62
N LEU A 12 -3.21 -10.98 5.26
CA LEU A 12 -3.02 -9.53 5.26
C LEU A 12 -3.67 -8.93 4.01
N LYS A 13 -4.41 -7.84 4.22
CA LYS A 13 -5.15 -7.09 3.22
C LYS A 13 -4.72 -5.64 3.31
N GLY A 14 -3.96 -5.19 2.32
CA GLY A 14 -3.45 -3.84 2.22
C GLY A 14 -4.28 -2.99 1.27
N ASP A 15 -4.87 -1.92 1.78
CA ASP A 15 -5.58 -0.94 0.96
C ASP A 15 -4.70 0.27 0.68
N PHE A 16 -4.89 0.83 -0.51
CA PHE A 16 -4.24 2.05 -0.96
C PHE A 16 -5.30 3.06 -1.42
N TYR A 17 -5.28 4.25 -0.81
CA TYR A 17 -6.15 5.37 -1.15
C TYR A 17 -5.37 6.66 -1.46
N VAL A 18 -5.72 7.30 -2.59
CA VAL A 18 -5.07 8.55 -3.06
C VAL A 18 -5.74 9.83 -2.51
N ASN A 19 -7.00 9.73 -2.07
CA ASN A 19 -7.82 10.86 -1.58
C ASN A 19 -7.34 11.53 -0.28
N SER A 20 -6.27 11.04 0.36
CA SER A 20 -5.77 11.55 1.65
C SER A 20 -4.54 12.48 1.53
N TRP A 21 -4.11 12.85 0.33
CA TRP A 21 -2.98 13.78 0.13
C TRP A 21 -3.49 15.18 -0.19
N GLY A 22 -3.09 16.14 0.63
CA GLY A 22 -3.66 17.50 0.67
C GLY A 22 -3.77 18.17 -0.70
N GLY A 23 -5.00 18.53 -1.05
CA GLY A 23 -5.37 19.63 -1.95
C GLY A 23 -5.11 19.46 -3.45
N ASN A 24 -4.03 18.78 -3.84
CA ASN A 24 -3.55 18.73 -5.24
C ASN A 24 -3.26 17.29 -5.66
N ALA A 25 -4.27 16.42 -5.61
CA ALA A 25 -4.22 15.10 -6.23
C ALA A 25 -4.26 15.21 -7.77
N GLN A 26 -3.28 15.91 -8.35
CA GLN A 26 -3.02 15.92 -9.78
C GLN A 26 -2.18 14.68 -10.09
N HIS A 27 -2.86 13.58 -10.42
CA HIS A 27 -2.35 12.39 -11.12
C HIS A 27 -0.88 12.05 -10.87
N TYR A 28 -0.58 11.35 -9.76
CA TYR A 28 0.75 10.74 -9.65
C TYR A 28 0.91 9.71 -10.79
N GLY A 29 2.09 9.66 -11.40
CA GLY A 29 2.31 8.83 -12.58
C GLY A 29 2.05 7.37 -12.27
N THR A 30 2.73 6.84 -11.26
CA THR A 30 2.50 5.46 -10.80
C THR A 30 2.70 5.32 -9.29
N ALA A 31 2.05 4.32 -8.71
CA ALA A 31 2.27 3.85 -7.35
C ALA A 31 2.65 2.38 -7.37
N ARG A 32 3.69 2.00 -6.61
CA ARG A 32 4.07 0.62 -6.35
C ARG A 32 3.60 0.23 -4.96
N VAL A 33 2.84 -0.85 -4.87
CA VAL A 33 2.23 -1.31 -3.63
C VAL A 33 2.88 -2.62 -3.18
N TYR A 34 3.17 -2.68 -1.89
CA TYR A 34 3.84 -3.78 -1.23
C TYR A 34 3.12 -4.16 0.06
N ILE A 35 3.29 -5.41 0.48
CA ILE A 35 3.03 -5.82 1.86
C ILE A 35 4.35 -6.26 2.46
N ASN A 36 4.76 -5.64 3.55
CA ASN A 36 5.81 -6.19 4.39
C ASN A 36 5.19 -7.22 5.34
N TYR A 37 5.74 -8.43 5.39
CA TYR A 37 5.32 -9.50 6.29
C TYR A 37 6.55 -10.03 7.02
N ASN A 38 6.56 -9.92 8.35
CA ASN A 38 7.66 -10.36 9.21
C ASN A 38 9.05 -9.85 8.78
N GLY A 39 9.11 -8.62 8.26
CA GLY A 39 10.35 -7.99 7.78
C GLY A 39 10.59 -8.15 6.28
N ASP A 40 9.92 -9.09 5.62
CA ASP A 40 10.07 -9.29 4.18
C ASP A 40 9.12 -8.40 3.37
N LEU A 41 9.70 -7.53 2.54
CA LEU A 41 8.93 -6.70 1.61
C LEU A 41 8.48 -7.52 0.39
N LYS A 42 7.16 -7.69 0.22
CA LYS A 42 6.56 -8.42 -0.90
C LYS A 42 5.89 -7.45 -1.85
N TYR A 43 6.43 -7.31 -3.07
CA TYR A 43 5.77 -6.59 -4.15
C TYR A 43 4.40 -7.20 -4.48
N LYS A 44 3.43 -6.35 -4.80
CA LYS A 44 2.07 -6.77 -5.14
C LYS A 44 1.69 -6.31 -6.53
N TYR A 45 1.69 -5.01 -6.77
CA TYR A 45 1.35 -4.45 -8.07
C TYR A 45 1.89 -3.04 -8.23
N THR A 46 1.87 -2.57 -9.47
CA THR A 46 2.07 -1.18 -9.85
C THR A 46 0.78 -0.69 -10.49
N VAL A 47 0.34 0.51 -10.16
CA VAL A 47 -0.87 1.12 -10.73
C VAL A 47 -0.64 2.57 -11.10
N VAL A 48 -1.27 3.03 -12.18
CA VAL A 48 -1.33 4.45 -12.53
C VAL A 48 -2.34 5.12 -11.61
N THR A 49 -1.97 6.20 -10.92
CA THR A 49 -2.93 6.88 -10.04
C THR A 49 -3.70 7.97 -10.78
N ASP A 50 -4.67 7.53 -11.59
CA ASP A 50 -5.46 8.38 -12.49
C ASP A 50 -6.77 8.89 -11.88
N HIS A 51 -7.18 8.37 -10.72
CA HIS A 51 -8.40 8.79 -10.03
C HIS A 51 -8.23 8.89 -8.50
N LEU A 52 -9.18 9.57 -7.87
CA LEU A 52 -9.30 9.61 -6.42
C LEU A 52 -10.03 8.36 -5.90
N GLY A 53 -9.67 7.92 -4.70
CA GLY A 53 -10.33 6.81 -4.03
C GLY A 53 -9.45 5.58 -3.87
N GLN A 54 -10.09 4.42 -3.87
CA GLN A 54 -9.47 3.13 -3.59
C GLN A 54 -8.85 2.52 -4.85
N TYR A 55 -7.66 1.97 -4.67
CA TYR A 55 -6.96 1.16 -5.67
C TYR A 55 -7.06 -0.33 -5.32
N PRO A 56 -6.69 -1.25 -6.23
CA PRO A 56 -6.84 -2.68 -6.02
C PRO A 56 -6.31 -3.16 -4.65
N LEU A 57 -7.01 -4.10 -4.01
CA LEU A 57 -6.57 -4.61 -2.72
C LEU A 57 -5.28 -5.45 -2.87
N ALA A 58 -4.24 -5.08 -2.14
CA ALA A 58 -3.05 -5.91 -1.99
C ALA A 58 -3.34 -7.04 -1.00
N THR A 59 -2.93 -8.27 -1.30
CA THR A 59 -3.11 -9.38 -0.35
C THR A 59 -1.86 -10.23 -0.16
N HIS A 60 -1.73 -10.81 1.03
CA HIS A 60 -0.70 -11.79 1.33
C HIS A 60 -1.22 -12.82 2.32
N SER A 61 -1.04 -14.09 1.98
CA SER A 61 -1.28 -15.17 2.94
C SER A 61 -0.28 -15.08 4.10
N THR A 62 -0.75 -15.40 5.28
CA THR A 62 0.02 -15.42 6.53
C THR A 62 -0.10 -16.78 7.18
N SER A 63 0.92 -17.16 7.95
CA SER A 63 0.92 -18.38 8.75
C SER A 63 1.51 -18.11 10.13
N GLY A 64 0.81 -18.55 11.17
CA GLY A 64 1.22 -18.36 12.57
C GLY A 64 1.26 -16.89 13.00
N ASP A 65 1.94 -16.65 14.12
CA ASP A 65 2.13 -15.33 14.69
C ASP A 65 3.03 -14.46 13.81
N GLY A 66 2.69 -13.18 13.72
CA GLY A 66 3.50 -12.24 12.97
C GLY A 66 2.97 -10.82 12.96
N TYR A 67 3.60 -10.02 12.11
CA TYR A 67 3.17 -8.66 11.82
C TYR A 67 3.27 -8.36 10.33
N GLY A 68 2.48 -7.39 9.89
CA GLY A 68 2.62 -6.85 8.55
C GLY A 68 2.04 -5.46 8.41
N TYR A 69 2.43 -4.81 7.34
CA TYR A 69 1.98 -3.47 6.98
C TYR A 69 2.08 -3.26 5.48
N THR A 70 1.23 -2.39 4.97
CA THR A 70 1.24 -2.01 3.56
C THR A 70 2.21 -0.85 3.38
N LEU A 71 2.96 -0.90 2.28
CA LEU A 71 3.86 0.17 1.85
C LEU A 71 3.49 0.58 0.44
N VAL A 72 3.59 1.88 0.18
CA VAL A 72 3.37 2.44 -1.14
C VAL A 72 4.49 3.42 -1.46
N ASP A 73 5.14 3.22 -2.60
CA ASP A 73 6.04 4.21 -3.21
C ASP A 73 5.31 4.89 -4.36
N THR A 74 5.37 6.22 -4.45
CA THR A 74 4.78 6.98 -5.55
C THR A 74 5.84 7.64 -6.41
N PHE A 75 5.53 7.71 -7.70
CA PHE A 75 6.37 8.27 -8.75
C PHE A 75 5.56 9.28 -9.56
N ASN A 76 6.18 10.39 -9.96
CA ASN A 76 5.57 11.32 -10.91
C ASN A 76 5.55 10.72 -12.33
N GLN A 77 4.96 11.45 -13.29
CA GLN A 77 4.85 11.00 -14.70
C GLN A 77 6.21 10.78 -15.39
N ASN A 78 7.26 11.43 -14.90
CA ASN A 78 8.63 11.26 -15.40
C ASN A 78 9.35 10.08 -14.71
N GLY A 79 8.65 9.30 -13.88
CA GLY A 79 9.20 8.17 -13.15
C GLY A 79 10.09 8.54 -11.96
N SER A 80 10.16 9.80 -11.56
CA SER A 80 10.91 10.22 -10.37
C SER A 80 10.11 9.91 -9.11
N SER A 81 10.78 9.35 -8.09
CA SER A 81 10.15 9.13 -6.79
C SER A 81 9.76 10.46 -6.15
N ILE A 82 8.53 10.51 -5.65
CA ILE A 82 7.96 11.69 -4.97
C ILE A 82 7.55 11.35 -3.53
N GLY A 83 8.00 10.20 -3.01
CA GLY A 83 7.74 9.74 -1.66
C GLY A 83 6.85 8.52 -1.62
N GLY A 84 6.11 8.40 -0.52
CA GLY A 84 5.36 7.19 -0.22
C GLY A 84 4.69 7.26 1.14
N GLY A 85 4.19 6.11 1.59
CA GLY A 85 3.52 5.99 2.87
C GLY A 85 3.40 4.54 3.31
N SER A 86 3.30 4.35 4.61
CA SER A 86 3.08 3.06 5.24
C SER A 86 1.79 3.09 6.05
N SER A 87 1.10 1.96 6.10
CA SER A 87 0.08 1.76 7.13
C SER A 87 0.74 1.59 8.50
N PRO A 88 -0.03 1.71 9.60
CA PRO A 88 0.38 1.16 10.89
C PRO A 88 0.68 -0.35 10.79
N PHE A 89 1.44 -0.87 11.75
CA PHE A 89 1.67 -2.31 11.89
C PHE A 89 0.41 -3.02 12.35
N GLN A 90 0.08 -4.12 11.68
CA GLN A 90 -0.93 -5.07 12.13
C GLN A 90 -0.23 -6.32 12.65
N TYR A 91 -0.41 -6.57 13.94
CA TYR A 91 0.01 -7.82 14.59
C TYR A 91 -1.14 -8.83 14.52
N PHE A 92 -0.81 -10.10 14.37
CA PHE A 92 -1.77 -11.20 14.31
C PHE A 92 -1.16 -12.49 14.89
N ARG A 93 -2.05 -13.43 15.22
CA ARG A 93 -1.77 -14.77 15.71
C ARG A 93 -2.64 -15.78 14.97
#